data_AF-A0A2I7SH50-F1
#
_entry.id   AF-A0A2I7SH50-F1
#
_cell.length_a   1.000
_cell.length_b   1.000
_cell.length_c   1.000
_cell.angle_alpha   90.00
_cell.angle_beta   90.00
_cell.angle_gamma   90.00
#
_symmetry.space_group_name_H-M   'P 1'
#
loop_
_entity.id
_entity.type
_entity.pdbx_description
1 polymer ?
#
loop_
_entity_poly.entity_id
_entity_poly.type
_entity_poly.pdbx_seq_one_letter_code
_entity_poly.pdbx_strand_id
1 'polypeptide(L)'
;MNSKLVLGTVQLGLNYGINNQIGQPSLDKAFGILNTAFDNGIQILDTAEGYGNSHEIIGEFLKNNSNKSFEINPVLNIFDLIKSQRFYW
;
A
#
# COMPACT_ATOMS: atom_id res chain seq x y z
N MET A 1 10.66 18.14 -1.32
CA MET A 1 11.64 17.24 -1.97
C MET A 1 10.88 16.49 -3.07
N ASN A 2 11.37 16.47 -4.32
CA ASN A 2 10.71 15.68 -5.37
C ASN A 2 11.17 14.22 -5.25
N SER A 3 10.35 13.36 -4.64
CA SER A 3 10.58 11.92 -4.70
C SER A 3 10.40 11.47 -6.15
N LYS A 4 11.48 11.09 -6.83
CA LYS A 4 11.42 10.61 -8.23
C LYS A 4 10.85 9.20 -8.34
N LEU A 5 10.71 8.50 -7.21
CA LEU A 5 10.23 7.14 -7.08
C LEU A 5 9.15 7.07 -6.00
N VAL A 6 8.16 6.23 -6.25
CA VAL A 6 7.04 5.90 -5.38
C VAL A 6 6.90 4.38 -5.34
N LEU A 7 6.56 3.81 -4.18
CA LEU A 7 6.31 2.38 -4.05
C LEU A 7 4.82 2.09 -4.25
N GLY A 8 4.48 1.37 -5.32
CA GLY A 8 3.13 0.83 -5.50
C GLY A 8 2.86 -0.37 -4.58
N THR A 9 1.69 -0.41 -3.95
CA THR A 9 1.38 -1.39 -2.89
C THR A 9 0.35 -2.45 -3.29
N VAL A 10 -0.08 -2.51 -4.56
CA VAL A 10 -1.10 -3.45 -5.04
C VAL A 10 -0.80 -4.91 -4.69
N GLN A 11 0.45 -5.34 -4.87
CA GLN A 11 0.85 -6.71 -4.61
C GLN A 11 0.92 -7.01 -3.11
N LEU A 12 1.01 -6.00 -2.23
CA LEU A 12 0.95 -6.24 -0.78
C LEU A 12 -0.42 -6.80 -0.38
N GLY A 13 -1.50 -6.31 -1.02
CA GLY A 13 -2.86 -6.69 -0.66
C GLY A 13 -3.52 -7.72 -1.56
N LEU A 14 -2.91 -8.07 -2.69
CA LEU A 14 -3.52 -8.93 -3.72
C LEU A 14 -2.52 -9.90 -4.34
N ASN A 15 -3.04 -11.03 -4.82
CA ASN A 15 -2.32 -11.91 -5.73
C ASN A 15 -2.32 -11.29 -7.15
N TYR A 16 -1.45 -10.30 -7.35
CA TYR A 16 -1.38 -9.48 -8.56
C TYR A 16 0.04 -9.45 -9.15
N GLY A 17 0.14 -9.29 -10.48
CA GLY A 17 1.39 -9.01 -11.21
C GLY A 17 1.80 -10.10 -12.21
N ILE A 18 2.22 -9.70 -13.42
CA ILE A 18 2.56 -10.62 -14.53
C ILE A 18 3.76 -11.53 -14.19
N ASN A 19 4.73 -11.00 -13.42
CA ASN A 19 5.90 -11.75 -12.94
C ASN A 19 5.70 -12.35 -11.54
N ASN A 20 4.48 -12.33 -11.02
CA ASN A 20 4.23 -12.78 -9.66
C ASN A 20 4.09 -14.31 -9.62
N GLN A 21 5.20 -15.01 -9.40
CA GLN A 21 5.20 -16.47 -9.24
C GLN A 21 4.78 -16.93 -7.84
N ILE A 22 4.79 -16.03 -6.85
CA ILE A 22 4.62 -16.36 -5.42
C ILE A 22 3.23 -15.94 -4.91
N GLY A 23 2.61 -14.96 -5.57
CA GLY A 23 1.33 -14.38 -5.19
C GLY A 23 1.45 -13.20 -4.24
N GLN A 24 0.45 -13.03 -3.38
CA GLN A 24 0.52 -12.03 -2.32
C GLN A 24 1.67 -12.38 -1.35
N PRO A 25 2.59 -11.45 -1.03
CA PRO A 25 3.67 -11.71 -0.11
C PRO A 25 3.11 -11.97 1.30
N SER A 26 3.83 -12.78 2.08
CA SER A 26 3.55 -12.89 3.52
C SER A 26 3.76 -11.53 4.21
N LEU A 27 3.18 -11.36 5.39
CA LEU A 27 3.31 -10.14 6.18
C LEU A 27 4.78 -9.75 6.41
N ASP A 28 5.63 -10.71 6.80
CA ASP A 28 7.06 -10.48 7.01
C ASP A 28 7.76 -9.97 5.74
N LYS A 29 7.41 -10.53 4.57
CA LYS A 29 7.97 -10.07 3.28
C LYS A 29 7.46 -8.67 2.94
N ALA A 30 6.18 -8.39 3.17
CA ALA A 30 5.60 -7.07 2.96
C ALA A 30 6.29 -6.02 3.85
N PHE A 31 6.53 -6.34 5.12
CA PHE A 31 7.29 -5.48 6.03
C PHE A 31 8.73 -5.30 5.57
N GLY A 32 9.39 -6.36 5.11
CA GLY A 32 10.73 -6.27 4.52
C GLY A 32 10.78 -5.32 3.32
N ILE A 33 9.78 -5.35 2.45
CA ILE A 33 9.65 -4.44 1.30
C ILE A 33 9.49 -2.99 1.77
N LEU A 34 8.55 -2.73 2.68
CA LEU A 34 8.30 -1.40 3.23
C LEU A 34 9.53 -0.84 3.96
N ASN A 35 10.18 -1.68 4.75
CA ASN A 35 11.40 -1.34 5.47
C ASN A 35 12.52 -0.94 4.50
N THR A 36 12.75 -1.77 3.47
CA THR A 36 13.77 -1.52 2.45
C THR A 36 13.47 -0.22 1.69
N ALA A 37 12.21 0.03 1.32
CA ALA A 37 11.82 1.24 0.63
C ALA A 37 12.10 2.50 1.46
N PHE A 38 11.69 2.49 2.74
CA PHE A 38 11.95 3.59 3.67
C PHE A 38 13.45 3.85 3.84
N ASP A 39 14.22 2.79 4.10
CA ASP A 39 15.67 2.89 4.35
C ASP A 39 16.46 3.39 3.11
N ASN A 40 15.89 3.23 1.91
CA ASN A 40 16.44 3.76 0.66
C ASN A 40 15.84 5.12 0.24
N GLY A 41 15.08 5.77 1.13
CA GLY A 41 14.58 7.13 0.91
C GLY A 41 13.31 7.25 0.06
N ILE A 42 12.60 6.15 -0.19
CA ILE A 42 11.23 6.24 -0.73
C ILE A 42 10.32 6.71 0.39
N GLN A 43 9.63 7.83 0.17
CA GLN A 43 8.76 8.44 1.18
C GLN A 43 7.28 8.36 0.83
N ILE A 44 6.92 7.99 -0.39
CA ILE A 44 5.54 7.97 -0.88
C ILE A 44 5.13 6.53 -1.18
N LEU A 45 3.96 6.11 -0.68
CA LEU A 45 3.29 4.87 -1.04
C LEU A 45 2.09 5.17 -1.94
N ASP A 46 2.02 4.49 -3.09
CA ASP A 46 0.84 4.52 -3.97
C ASP A 46 -0.04 3.30 -3.67
N THR A 47 -1.23 3.56 -3.13
CA THR A 47 -2.16 2.53 -2.67
C THR A 47 -3.57 2.79 -3.20
N ALA A 48 -4.51 1.86 -3.06
CA ALA A 48 -5.90 2.06 -3.46
C ALA A 48 -6.84 1.25 -2.57
N GLU A 49 -8.10 1.66 -2.45
CA GLU A 49 -9.12 0.89 -1.72
C GLU A 49 -9.29 -0.51 -2.32
N GLY A 50 -9.21 -0.61 -3.65
CA GLY A 50 -9.27 -1.88 -4.36
C GLY A 50 -8.04 -2.77 -4.20
N TYR A 51 -6.96 -2.33 -3.55
CA TYR A 51 -5.73 -3.11 -3.37
C TYR A 51 -5.83 -4.06 -2.17
N GLY A 52 -6.92 -4.83 -2.07
CA GLY A 52 -7.17 -5.82 -1.02
C GLY A 52 -6.89 -5.29 0.38
N ASN A 53 -6.11 -6.03 1.17
CA ASN A 53 -5.73 -5.63 2.54
C ASN A 53 -4.41 -4.82 2.62
N SER A 54 -3.98 -4.18 1.52
CA SER A 54 -2.74 -3.38 1.51
C SER A 54 -2.73 -2.29 2.59
N HIS A 55 -3.86 -1.61 2.82
CA HIS A 55 -4.00 -0.60 3.87
C HIS A 55 -3.78 -1.16 5.28
N GLU A 56 -4.28 -2.37 5.55
CA GLU A 56 -4.12 -3.04 6.84
C GLU A 56 -2.64 -3.37 7.09
N ILE A 57 -1.96 -3.91 6.08
CA ILE A 57 -0.54 -4.24 6.14
C ILE A 57 0.31 -2.98 6.36
N ILE A 58 0.04 -1.90 5.63
CA ILE A 58 0.74 -0.61 5.80
C ILE A 58 0.49 -0.05 7.21
N GLY A 59 -0.75 -0.11 7.69
CA GLY A 59 -1.12 0.34 9.02
C GLY A 59 -0.43 -0.46 10.13
N GLU A 60 -0.35 -1.78 9.98
CA GLU A 60 0.36 -2.65 10.92
C GLU A 60 1.87 -2.38 10.92
N PHE A 61 2.47 -2.21 9.74
CA PHE A 61 3.88 -1.85 9.61
C PHE A 61 4.20 -0.54 10.35
N LEU A 62 3.39 0.51 10.14
CA LEU A 62 3.58 1.82 10.78
C LEU A 62 3.38 1.77 12.29
N LYS A 63 2.43 0.96 12.79
CA LYS A 63 2.26 0.73 14.23
C LYS A 63 3.50 0.09 14.86
N ASN A 64 4.11 -0.87 14.16
CA ASN A 64 5.32 -1.56 14.62
C ASN A 64 6.60 -0.73 14.44
N ASN A 65 6.56 0.36 13.66
CA ASN A 65 7.70 1.21 13.34
C ASN A 65 7.32 2.69 13.50
N SER A 66 7.03 3.11 14.74
CA SER A 66 6.53 4.47 15.04
C SER A 66 7.48 5.62 14.66
N ASN A 67 8.76 5.32 14.41
CA ASN A 67 9.75 6.27 13.90
C ASN A 67 9.78 6.39 12.37
N LYS A 68 9.00 5.58 11.65
CA LYS A 68 8.90 5.60 10.18
C LYS A 68 7.55 6.16 9.77
N SER A 69 7.55 7.02 8.75
CA SER A 69 6.35 7.59 8.18
C SER A 69 6.42 7.60 6.66
N PHE A 70 5.29 7.36 6.02
CA PHE A 70 5.13 7.51 4.58
C PHE A 70 4.04 8.53 4.30
N GLU A 71 4.22 9.31 3.24
CA GLU A 71 3.14 9.99 2.56
C GLU A 71 2.32 8.95 1.80
N ILE A 72 1.00 8.95 1.98
CA ILE A 72 0.09 8.02 1.31
C ILE A 72 -0.59 8.75 0.17
N ASN A 73 -0.43 8.23 -1.04
CA ASN A 73 -1.16 8.67 -2.24
C ASN A 73 -2.23 7.63 -2.59
N PRO A 74 -3.48 7.80 -2.11
CA PRO A 74 -4.55 6.86 -2.39
C PRO A 74 -5.15 7.10 -3.79
N VAL A 75 -5.07 6.09 -4.65
CA VAL A 75 -5.86 5.99 -5.88
C VAL A 75 -7.27 5.55 -5.49
N LEU A 76 -8.22 6.46 -5.64
CA LEU A 76 -9.63 6.16 -5.48
C LEU A 76 -10.19 5.67 -6.81
N ASN A 77 -10.79 4.48 -6.82
CA ASN A 77 -11.60 4.06 -7.95
C ASN A 77 -12.91 4.87 -7.92
N ILE A 78 -13.28 5.49 -9.04
CA ILE A 78 -14.51 6.27 -9.12
C ILE A 78 -15.75 5.43 -8.80
N PHE A 79 -15.73 4.14 -9.11
CA PHE A 79 -16.82 3.23 -8.75
C PHE A 79 -16.90 2.99 -7.24
N ASP A 80 -15.79 3.05 -6.52
CA ASP A 80 -15.76 2.88 -5.07
C ASP A 80 -16.10 4.20 -4.34
N LEU A 81 -15.79 5.35 -4.95
CA LEU A 81 -16.34 6.65 -4.53
C LEU A 81 -17.88 6.71 -4.69
N ILE A 82 -18.41 6.15 -5.79
CA ILE A 82 -19.86 6.08 -6.03
C ILE A 82 -20.55 5.11 -5.05
N LYS A 83 -19.88 4.03 -4.63
CA LYS A 83 -20.41 3.11 -3.60
C LYS A 83 -20.38 3.74 -2.21
N SER A 84 -19.29 4.41 -1.83
CA SER A 84 -19.17 5.08 -0.51
C SER A 84 -20.09 6.30 -0.36
N GLN A 85 -20.54 6.92 -1.46
CA GLN A 85 -21.57 7.96 -1.46
C GLN A 85 -23.02 7.43 -1.48
N ARG A 86 -23.23 6.11 -1.55
CA ARG A 86 -24.56 5.49 -1.41
C ARG A 86 -24.74 4.88 -0.01
N PHE A 87 -24.66 5.70 1.02
CA PHE A 87 -25.33 5.43 2.28
C PHE A 87 -26.80 5.91 2.16
N TYR A 88 -27.72 4.96 1.98
CA TYR A 88 -29.15 5.13 2.28
C TYR A 88 -29.43 4.58 3.69
N TRP A 89 -30.38 5.23 4.36
CA TRP A 89 -31.05 4.95 5.65
C TRP A 89 -31.12 3.49 6.08
#